data_AF-A0A931PC44-F1
#
_entry.id   AF-A0A931PC44-F1
#
_cell.length_a   1.000
_cell.length_b   1.000
_cell.length_c   1.000
_cell.angle_alpha   90.00
_cell.angle_beta   90.00
_cell.angle_gamma   90.00
#
_symmetry.space_group_name_H-M   'P 1'
#
loop_
_entity.id
_entity.type
_entity.pdbx_description
1 polymer ?
#
loop_
_entity_poly.entity_id
_entity_poly.type
_entity_poly.pdbx_seq_one_letter_code
_entity_poly.pdbx_strand_id
1 'polypeptide(L)'
;MFDTIAGLPLHALVVHAVIVLLPLACLGAVLVAYRAAWDRRYGWLVVLCALVSTGAAFVAKESGERLASRVGYPQTHAMIARWTPVFAGLLFLAAALLWWWDRSEGEPRSTRTKLVAVATVVLAVVAFGWVVAAGHTGATAVWGPIVQHTQPGTFPVP
;
A
#
# COMPACT_ATOMS: atom_id res chain seq x y z
N MET A 1 16.06 6.57 -15.08
CA MET A 1 16.41 5.67 -13.97
C MET A 1 15.23 4.82 -13.48
N PHE A 2 13.97 5.30 -13.50
CA PHE A 2 12.79 4.58 -13.00
C PHE A 2 12.07 3.63 -14.00
N ASP A 3 12.70 3.26 -15.11
CA ASP A 3 11.99 2.56 -16.19
C ASP A 3 12.17 1.04 -16.08
N THR A 4 13.42 0.56 -16.11
CA THR A 4 13.74 -0.86 -16.03
C THR A 4 14.94 -1.14 -15.12
N ILE A 5 14.99 -2.36 -14.58
CA ILE A 5 16.13 -2.93 -13.87
C ILE A 5 16.31 -4.39 -14.33
N ALA A 6 17.53 -4.77 -14.69
CA ALA A 6 17.83 -6.08 -15.29
C ALA A 6 16.91 -6.45 -16.49
N GLY A 7 16.47 -5.44 -17.27
CA GLY A 7 15.59 -5.63 -18.43
C GLY A 7 14.09 -5.77 -18.10
N LEU A 8 13.70 -5.78 -16.82
CA LEU A 8 12.31 -5.87 -16.39
C LEU A 8 11.76 -4.49 -15.97
N PRO A 9 10.46 -4.21 -16.16
CA PRO A 9 9.84 -2.97 -15.70
C PRO A 9 10.01 -2.79 -14.21
N LEU A 10 10.62 -1.68 -13.78
CA LEU A 10 10.83 -1.40 -12.36
C LEU A 10 9.50 -1.36 -11.60
N HIS A 11 8.46 -0.80 -12.23
CA HIS A 11 7.10 -0.76 -11.69
C HIS A 11 6.63 -2.15 -11.24
N ALA A 12 6.72 -3.16 -12.11
CA ALA A 12 6.27 -4.51 -11.81
C ALA A 12 7.03 -5.17 -10.65
N LEU A 13 8.29 -4.79 -10.41
CA LEU A 13 9.05 -5.32 -9.29
C LEU A 13 8.68 -4.59 -7.98
N VAL A 14 8.59 -3.27 -8.02
CA VAL A 14 8.34 -2.45 -6.81
C VAL A 14 6.91 -2.60 -6.29
N VAL A 15 5.93 -2.88 -7.16
CA VAL A 15 4.53 -3.11 -6.71
C VAL A 15 4.41 -4.27 -5.74
N HIS A 16 5.28 -5.29 -5.82
CA HIS A 16 5.29 -6.41 -4.87
C HIS A 16 5.53 -5.94 -3.43
N ALA A 17 6.44 -4.98 -3.24
CA ALA A 17 6.66 -4.38 -1.93
C ALA A 17 5.41 -3.64 -1.44
N VAL A 18 4.73 -2.89 -2.32
CA VAL A 18 3.52 -2.14 -1.97
C VAL A 18 2.37 -3.08 -1.59
N ILE A 19 2.07 -4.10 -2.40
CA ILE A 19 0.93 -5.00 -2.19
C ILE A 19 1.13 -5.96 -1.01
N VAL A 20 2.36 -6.14 -0.52
CA VAL A 20 2.63 -6.94 0.68
C VAL A 20 2.70 -6.04 1.91
N LEU A 21 3.54 -5.00 1.89
CA LEU A 21 3.84 -4.22 3.09
C LEU A 21 2.69 -3.29 3.48
N LEU A 22 1.96 -2.70 2.53
CA LEU A 22 0.89 -1.77 2.87
C LEU A 22 -0.30 -2.49 3.52
N PRO A 23 -0.79 -3.63 2.99
CA PRO A 23 -1.77 -4.45 3.71
C PRO A 23 -1.32 -4.91 5.10
N LEU A 24 -0.06 -5.32 5.25
CA LEU A 24 0.50 -5.68 6.56
C LEU A 24 0.54 -4.49 7.52
N ALA A 25 0.90 -3.30 7.03
CA ALA A 25 0.86 -2.07 7.80
C ALA A 25 -0.58 -1.72 8.22
N CYS A 26 -1.57 -1.84 7.33
CA CYS A 26 -2.98 -1.62 7.66
C CYS A 26 -3.48 -2.57 8.74
N LEU A 27 -3.19 -3.87 8.61
CA LEU A 27 -3.56 -4.86 9.63
C LEU A 27 -2.88 -4.58 10.96
N GLY A 28 -1.57 -4.34 10.93
CA GLY A 28 -0.79 -3.97 12.11
C GLY A 28 -1.33 -2.72 12.80
N ALA A 29 -1.67 -1.68 12.02
CA ALA A 29 -2.23 -0.42 12.50
C ALA A 29 -3.56 -0.62 13.25
N VAL A 30 -4.45 -1.47 12.73
CA VAL A 30 -5.70 -1.82 13.41
C VAL A 30 -5.43 -2.55 14.73
N LEU A 31 -4.50 -3.51 14.73
CA LEU A 31 -4.14 -4.26 15.94
C LEU A 31 -3.55 -3.34 17.01
N VAL A 32 -2.57 -2.51 16.68
CA VAL A 32 -1.94 -1.61 17.66
C VAL A 32 -2.88 -0.49 18.13
N ALA A 33 -3.79 -0.02 17.25
CA ALA A 33 -4.84 0.92 17.63
C ALA A 33 -5.84 0.30 18.63
N TYR A 34 -6.02 -1.01 18.67
CA TYR A 34 -6.90 -1.66 19.65
C TYR A 34 -6.34 -1.62 21.08
N ARG A 35 -5.03 -1.81 21.27
CA ARG A 35 -4.42 -1.92 22.61
C ARG A 35 -3.08 -1.21 22.70
N ALA A 36 -2.96 -0.24 23.62
CA ALA A 36 -1.74 0.55 23.82
C ALA A 36 -0.51 -0.31 24.16
N ALA A 37 -0.66 -1.36 24.99
CA ALA A 37 0.42 -2.30 25.25
C ALA A 37 0.98 -2.99 23.99
N TRP A 38 0.13 -3.28 23.00
CA TRP A 38 0.58 -3.84 21.72
C TRP A 38 1.32 -2.81 20.88
N ASP A 39 0.82 -1.56 20.86
CA ASP A 39 1.48 -0.46 20.17
C ASP A 39 2.86 -0.16 20.75
N ARG A 40 2.99 -0.05 22.08
CA ARG A 40 4.29 0.13 22.75
C ARG A 40 5.32 -0.93 22.37
N ARG A 41 4.87 -2.19 22.17
CA ARG A 41 5.73 -3.35 21.91
C ARG A 41 6.03 -3.55 20.42
N TYR A 42 5.03 -3.41 19.56
CA TYR A 42 5.07 -3.78 18.15
C TYR A 42 4.81 -2.61 17.19
N GLY A 43 4.39 -1.44 17.67
CA GLY A 43 4.06 -0.28 16.83
C GLY A 43 5.20 0.17 15.93
N TRP A 44 6.45 0.00 16.35
CA TRP A 44 7.62 0.28 15.49
C TRP A 44 7.66 -0.57 14.20
N LEU A 45 7.16 -1.82 14.23
CA LEU A 45 7.03 -2.68 13.05
C LEU A 45 5.99 -2.10 12.09
N VAL A 46 4.86 -1.63 12.62
CA VAL A 46 3.79 -1.01 11.83
C VAL A 46 4.31 0.27 11.17
N VAL A 47 5.00 1.12 11.94
CA VAL A 47 5.62 2.36 11.44
C VAL A 47 6.64 2.06 10.34
N LEU A 48 7.51 1.07 10.53
CA LEU A 48 8.50 0.68 9.52
C LEU A 48 7.84 0.16 8.25
N CYS A 49 6.85 -0.74 8.36
CA CYS A 49 6.10 -1.25 7.22
C CYS A 49 5.39 -0.11 6.47
N ALA A 50 4.74 0.82 7.17
CA ALA A 50 4.06 1.95 6.56
C ALA A 50 5.04 2.92 5.87
N LEU A 51 6.20 3.17 6.47
CA LEU A 51 7.25 4.01 5.89
C LEU A 51 7.79 3.40 4.60
N VAL A 52 8.19 2.13 4.63
CA VAL A 52 8.72 1.43 3.45
C VAL A 52 7.65 1.34 2.36
N SER A 53 6.39 1.07 2.73
CA SER A 53 5.26 1.07 1.81
C SER A 53 5.05 2.42 1.13
N THR A 54 5.18 3.51 1.88
CA THR A 54 5.04 4.87 1.34
C THR A 54 6.10 5.15 0.29
N GLY A 55 7.37 4.85 0.61
CA GLY A 55 8.48 4.99 -0.34
C GLY A 55 8.30 4.11 -1.58
N ALA A 56 7.94 2.83 -1.39
CA ALA A 56 7.68 1.91 -2.49
C ALA A 56 6.51 2.37 -3.36
N ALA A 57 5.43 2.88 -2.78
CA ALA A 57 4.26 3.38 -3.51
C ALA A 57 4.62 4.61 -4.36
N PHE A 58 5.47 5.50 -3.84
CA PHE A 58 5.98 6.64 -4.60
C PHE A 58 6.81 6.16 -5.79
N VAL A 59 7.76 5.26 -5.56
CA VAL A 59 8.60 4.69 -6.63
C VAL A 59 7.76 3.94 -7.66
N ALA A 60 6.75 3.17 -7.23
CA ALA A 60 5.83 2.46 -8.12
C ALA A 60 5.04 3.44 -9.00
N LYS A 61 4.56 4.56 -8.44
CA LYS A 61 3.85 5.61 -9.19
C LYS A 61 4.75 6.24 -10.26
N GLU A 62 5.94 6.69 -9.87
CA GLU A 62 6.89 7.33 -10.81
C GLU A 62 7.38 6.35 -11.90
N SER A 63 7.69 5.11 -11.54
CA SER A 63 8.09 4.08 -12.51
C SER A 63 6.95 3.64 -13.42
N GLY A 64 5.71 3.63 -12.94
CA GLY A 64 4.52 3.32 -13.73
C GLY A 64 4.22 4.39 -14.79
N GLU A 65 4.37 5.67 -14.43
CA GLU A 65 4.25 6.79 -15.37
C GLU A 65 5.29 6.72 -16.49
N ARG A 66 6.52 6.27 -16.18
CA ARG A 66 7.54 6.01 -17.19
C ARG A 66 7.19 4.82 -18.06
N LEU A 67 6.75 3.71 -17.47
CA LEU A 67 6.34 2.51 -18.18
C LEU A 67 5.19 2.78 -19.17
N ALA A 68 4.28 3.70 -18.85
CA ALA A 68 3.17 4.07 -19.73
C ALA A 68 3.62 4.63 -21.10
N SER A 69 4.84 5.17 -21.20
CA SER A 69 5.42 5.56 -22.49
C SER A 69 5.74 4.38 -23.42
N ARG A 70 5.84 3.16 -22.88
CA ARG A 70 6.16 1.93 -23.61
C ARG A 70 4.95 1.06 -23.88
N VAL A 71 4.03 0.96 -22.93
CA VAL A 71 2.93 -0.02 -22.94
C VAL A 71 1.54 0.63 -23.08
N GLY A 72 1.49 1.95 -23.26
CA GLY A 72 0.25 2.72 -23.24
C GLY A 72 -0.14 3.17 -21.83
N TYR A 73 -0.99 4.19 -21.76
CA TYR A 73 -1.35 4.84 -20.50
C TYR A 73 -2.70 4.34 -19.97
N PRO A 74 -2.74 3.48 -18.92
CA PRO A 74 -3.98 2.98 -18.35
C PRO A 74 -4.63 4.05 -17.47
N GLN A 75 -5.45 4.92 -18.08
CA GLN A 75 -6.04 6.11 -17.43
C GLN A 75 -6.69 5.82 -16.09
N THR A 76 -7.58 4.82 -16.02
CA THR A 76 -8.32 4.46 -14.79
C THR A 76 -7.36 4.02 -13.68
N HIS A 77 -6.41 3.13 -14.00
CA HIS A 77 -5.42 2.66 -13.03
C HIS A 77 -4.54 3.81 -12.52
N ALA A 78 -4.01 4.64 -13.43
CA ALA A 78 -3.16 5.77 -13.07
C ALA A 78 -3.89 6.78 -12.18
N MET A 79 -5.17 7.08 -12.48
CA MET A 79 -5.97 8.01 -11.69
C MET A 79 -6.23 7.53 -10.26
N ILE A 80 -6.39 6.23 -10.06
CA ILE A 80 -6.59 5.63 -8.74
C ILE A 80 -5.24 5.50 -8.04
N ALA A 81 -4.28 4.80 -8.65
CA ALA A 81 -3.00 4.45 -8.06
C ALA A 81 -2.16 5.65 -7.62
N ARG A 82 -2.34 6.83 -8.24
CA ARG A 82 -1.63 8.06 -7.85
C ARG A 82 -1.81 8.46 -6.38
N TRP A 83 -2.92 8.07 -5.74
CA TRP A 83 -3.20 8.41 -4.35
C TRP A 83 -2.69 7.39 -3.34
N THR A 84 -2.30 6.19 -3.78
CA THR A 84 -1.72 5.16 -2.90
C THR A 84 -0.55 5.68 -2.05
N PRO A 85 0.46 6.41 -2.59
CA PRO A 85 1.52 6.97 -1.75
C PRO A 85 1.01 8.00 -0.72
N VAL A 86 -0.04 8.75 -1.06
CA VAL A 86 -0.62 9.74 -0.13
C VAL A 86 -1.27 9.04 1.06
N PHE A 87 -2.13 8.05 0.81
CA PHE A 87 -2.80 7.32 1.89
C PHE A 87 -1.84 6.47 2.71
N ALA A 88 -0.83 5.86 2.08
CA ALA A 88 0.25 5.17 2.79
C ALA A 88 1.04 6.13 3.71
N GLY A 89 1.36 7.33 3.21
CA GLY A 89 2.06 8.36 3.98
C GLY A 89 1.23 8.88 5.15
N LEU A 90 -0.07 9.12 4.95
CA LEU A 90 -0.97 9.51 6.04
C LEU A 90 -1.08 8.42 7.11
N LEU A 91 -1.19 7.15 6.70
CA LEU A 91 -1.17 6.02 7.63
C LEU A 91 0.14 5.95 8.41
N PHE A 92 1.28 6.13 7.73
CA PHE A 92 2.60 6.19 8.38
C PHE A 92 2.65 7.27 9.45
N LEU A 93 2.23 8.49 9.13
CA LEU A 93 2.24 9.61 10.09
C LEU A 93 1.32 9.34 11.29
N ALA A 94 0.12 8.83 11.05
CA ALA A 94 -0.83 8.50 12.11
C ALA A 94 -0.32 7.37 13.02
N ALA A 95 0.22 6.30 12.44
CA ALA A 95 0.80 5.18 13.18
C ALA A 95 2.05 5.62 13.98
N ALA A 96 2.92 6.46 13.40
CA ALA A 96 4.09 6.99 14.09
C ALA A 96 3.71 7.88 15.28
N LEU A 97 2.69 8.73 15.10
CA LEU A 97 2.18 9.58 16.17
C LEU A 97 1.54 8.76 17.29
N LEU A 98 0.73 7.76 16.95
CA LEU A 98 0.13 6.84 17.91
C LEU A 98 1.20 6.13 18.72
N TRP A 99 2.16 5.52 18.02
CA TRP A 99 3.29 4.80 18.63
C TRP A 99 4.12 5.68 19.57
N TRP A 100 4.38 6.92 19.15
CA TRP A 100 5.09 7.89 19.98
C TRP A 100 4.30 8.22 21.26
N TRP A 101 3.02 8.56 21.15
CA TRP A 101 2.20 8.94 22.30
C TRP A 101 1.94 7.80 23.26
N ASP A 102 1.63 6.60 22.76
CA ASP A 102 1.45 5.44 23.61
C ASP A 102 2.73 5.09 24.37
N ARG A 103 3.93 5.40 23.87
CA ARG A 103 5.17 5.24 24.64
C ARG A 103 5.39 6.31 25.70
N SER A 104 4.92 7.53 25.47
CA SER A 104 5.12 8.67 26.38
C SER A 104 4.04 8.83 27.45
N GLU A 105 2.81 8.35 27.20
CA GLU A 105 1.68 8.49 28.11
C GLU A 105 1.54 7.28 29.05
N GLY A 106 0.76 7.42 30.12
CA GLY A 106 0.32 6.31 30.99
C GLY A 106 -0.88 5.55 30.42
N GLU A 107 -1.31 4.46 31.06
CA GLU A 107 -2.62 3.85 30.79
C GLU A 107 -3.66 4.33 31.83
N PRO A 108 -4.91 4.63 31.42
CA PRO A 108 -5.47 4.51 30.06
C PRO A 108 -5.10 5.68 29.12
N ARG A 109 -5.20 5.45 27.80
CA ARG A 109 -4.96 6.48 26.75
C ARG A 109 -5.75 7.76 27.00
N SER A 110 -5.12 8.91 26.75
CA SER A 110 -5.79 10.21 26.74
C SER A 110 -6.85 10.29 25.62
N THR A 111 -7.80 11.25 25.72
CA THR A 111 -8.81 11.46 24.68
C THR A 111 -8.18 11.76 23.32
N ARG A 112 -7.08 12.52 23.28
CA ARG A 112 -6.37 12.86 22.04
C ARG A 112 -5.73 11.61 21.41
N THR A 113 -5.10 10.75 22.20
CA THR A 113 -4.52 9.49 21.73
C THR A 113 -5.60 8.53 21.22
N LYS A 114 -6.78 8.48 21.85
CA LYS A 114 -7.93 7.74 21.33
C LYS A 114 -8.40 8.26 19.96
N LEU A 115 -8.46 9.58 19.77
CA LEU A 115 -8.82 10.17 18.47
C LEU A 115 -7.80 9.78 17.39
N VAL A 116 -6.51 9.79 17.70
CA VAL A 116 -5.48 9.33 16.75
C VAL A 116 -5.56 7.84 16.48
N ALA A 117 -5.90 7.02 17.48
CA ALA A 117 -6.13 5.58 17.26
C ALA A 117 -7.31 5.34 16.29
N VAL A 118 -8.42 6.06 16.47
CA VAL A 118 -9.57 6.00 15.54
C VAL A 118 -9.17 6.48 14.14
N ALA A 119 -8.46 7.61 14.04
CA ALA A 119 -7.98 8.12 12.75
C ALA A 119 -7.04 7.12 12.06
N THR A 120 -6.17 6.46 12.82
CA THR A 120 -5.26 5.41 12.32
C THR A 120 -6.05 4.24 11.71
N VAL A 121 -7.12 3.78 12.38
CA VAL A 121 -7.99 2.72 11.84
C VAL A 121 -8.69 3.16 10.55
N VAL A 122 -9.24 4.38 10.52
CA VAL A 122 -9.89 4.92 9.31
C VAL A 122 -8.90 5.01 8.15
N LEU A 123 -7.70 5.54 8.40
CA LEU A 123 -6.64 5.62 7.39
C LEU A 123 -6.17 4.24 6.93
N ALA A 124 -6.11 3.24 7.80
CA ALA A 124 -5.78 1.87 7.44
C ALA A 124 -6.83 1.29 6.48
N VAL A 125 -8.13 1.50 6.75
CA VAL A 125 -9.21 1.06 5.87
C VAL A 125 -9.14 1.76 4.51
N VAL A 126 -8.93 3.09 4.50
CA VAL A 126 -8.81 3.87 3.26
C VAL A 126 -7.61 3.40 2.44
N ALA A 127 -6.42 3.29 3.05
CA ALA A 127 -5.20 2.85 2.36
C ALA A 127 -5.32 1.42 1.82
N PHE A 128 -5.95 0.52 2.59
CA PHE A 128 -6.20 -0.85 2.16
C PHE A 128 -7.17 -0.91 0.98
N GLY A 129 -8.30 -0.18 1.05
CA GLY A 129 -9.25 -0.09 -0.06
C GLY A 129 -8.60 0.47 -1.32
N TRP A 130 -7.70 1.45 -1.17
CA TRP A 130 -7.02 2.06 -2.30
C TRP A 130 -6.00 1.15 -2.97
N VAL A 131 -5.22 0.38 -2.20
CA VAL A 131 -4.28 -0.59 -2.79
C VAL A 131 -5.02 -1.73 -3.50
N VAL A 132 -6.16 -2.16 -2.97
CA VAL A 132 -7.04 -3.14 -3.63
C VAL A 132 -7.60 -2.57 -4.94
N ALA A 133 -8.11 -1.34 -4.93
CA ALA A 133 -8.65 -0.69 -6.13
C ALA A 133 -7.57 -0.47 -7.21
N ALA A 134 -6.37 -0.03 -6.81
CA ALA A 134 -5.23 0.11 -7.70
C ALA A 134 -4.83 -1.24 -8.31
N GLY A 135 -4.74 -2.29 -7.49
CA GLY A 135 -4.43 -3.64 -7.94
C GLY A 135 -5.46 -4.20 -8.92
N HIS A 136 -6.76 -4.07 -8.60
CA HIS A 136 -7.84 -4.52 -9.47
C HIS A 136 -7.82 -3.81 -10.83
N THR A 137 -7.75 -2.47 -10.83
CA THR A 137 -7.73 -1.70 -12.08
C THR A 137 -6.46 -1.90 -12.89
N GLY A 138 -5.32 -2.16 -12.25
CA GLY A 138 -4.07 -2.52 -12.92
C GLY A 138 -4.17 -3.90 -13.57
N ALA A 139 -4.69 -4.89 -12.85
CA ALA A 139 -4.92 -6.24 -13.38
C ALA A 139 -5.90 -6.20 -14.56
N THR A 140 -6.99 -5.44 -14.47
CA THR A 140 -7.96 -5.28 -15.57
C THR A 140 -7.30 -4.64 -16.80
N ALA A 141 -6.45 -3.64 -16.62
CA ALA A 141 -5.76 -2.97 -17.74
C ALA A 141 -4.80 -3.91 -18.49
N VAL A 142 -4.08 -4.78 -17.77
CA VAL A 142 -3.11 -5.71 -18.38
C VAL A 142 -3.79 -6.95 -18.93
N TRP A 143 -4.68 -7.57 -18.16
CA TRP A 143 -5.19 -8.91 -18.45
C TRP A 143 -6.55 -8.91 -19.15
N GLY A 144 -7.34 -7.84 -19.01
CA GLY A 144 -8.68 -7.74 -19.59
C GLY A 144 -8.69 -8.01 -21.10
N PRO A 145 -7.90 -7.28 -21.91
CA PRO A 145 -7.84 -7.51 -23.35
C PRO A 145 -7.36 -8.92 -23.71
N ILE A 146 -6.40 -9.48 -22.97
CA ILE A 146 -5.87 -10.82 -23.23
C ILE A 146 -6.98 -11.86 -23.06
N VAL A 147 -7.71 -11.81 -21.95
CA VAL A 147 -8.81 -12.75 -21.66
C VAL A 147 -9.97 -12.57 -22.65
N GLN A 148 -10.28 -11.34 -23.07
CA GLN A 148 -11.38 -11.06 -24.01
C GLN A 148 -11.08 -11.51 -25.45
N HIS A 149 -9.81 -11.54 -25.86
CA HIS A 149 -9.41 -11.82 -27.23
C HIS A 149 -8.72 -13.18 -27.42
N THR A 150 -8.60 -13.98 -26.36
CA THR A 150 -8.03 -15.34 -26.43
C THR A 150 -9.01 -16.37 -25.90
N GLN A 151 -8.82 -17.63 -26.30
CA GLN A 151 -9.53 -18.79 -25.76
C GLN A 151 -8.54 -19.63 -24.94
N PRO A 152 -8.96 -20.28 -23.85
CA PRO A 152 -8.10 -21.22 -23.13
C PRO A 152 -7.56 -22.29 -24.08
N GLY A 153 -6.23 -22.43 -24.13
CA GLY A 153 -5.59 -23.49 -24.90
C GLY A 153 -5.72 -24.86 -24.21
N THR A 154 -5.50 -25.93 -24.97
CA THR A 154 -5.27 -27.27 -24.41
C THR A 154 -3.77 -27.46 -24.21
N PHE A 155 -3.35 -27.77 -22.98
CA PHE A 155 -1.98 -28.18 -22.72
C PHE A 155 -1.75 -29.59 -23.29
N PRO A 156 -0.61 -29.88 -23.93
CA PRO A 156 -0.27 -31.25 -24.26
C PRO A 156 -0.24 -32.07 -22.96
N VAL A 157 -0.97 -33.20 -22.96
CA VAL A 157 -0.95 -34.16 -21.85
C VAL A 157 0.46 -34.76 -21.82
N PRO A 158 1.14 -34.81 -20.66
CA PRO A 158 2.49 -35.36 -20.56
C PRO A 158 2.58 -36.81 -21.02
#